data_AF-A0A1I6VVU3-F1
#
_entry.id   AF-A0A1I6VVU3-F1
#
_cell.length_a   1.000
_cell.length_b   1.000
_cell.length_c   1.000
_cell.angle_alpha   90.00
_cell.angle_beta   90.00
_cell.angle_gamma   90.00
#
_symmetry.space_group_name_H-M   'P 1'
#
loop_
_entity.id
_entity.type
_entity.pdbx_description
1 polymer ?
#
loop_
_entity_poly.entity_id
_entity_poly.type
_entity_poly.pdbx_seq_one_letter_code
_entity_poly.pdbx_strand_id
1 'polypeptide(L)'
;MWLTRYGHLGRYGLGTGSAIPMGNIWMRKLPLVLLAVTAMSGCTYLPAAGPTASAIQAGAEVATADGGILARYEIIDVTPSVVEALRGRPLDSLLASFGDHRPSSEPVIGIGDMVSVSVWEAGSGGLFSGPLVADRFSAGSKSALIPEQPVGRDGAISVPYAGRIKVAGRRTQDVQALIENELAGKAIQPQVLVSVTRPISQAVTVTGEGAAGARLPLSGHGDRILDVIAAAGGNRAPVNETFVRLSRGPVTATVPLTTVVSNPRENIYLRPNDVLTLVRDPQTFIAVGALGNSTELPFQADGITLAQALAKARGLSDFAADPAGTFI
;
A
#
# COMPACT_ATOMS: atom_id res chain seq x y z
N MET A 1 -19.94 -18.04 68.27
CA MET A 1 -19.75 -16.89 69.19
C MET A 1 -20.38 -15.69 68.49
N TRP A 2 -21.53 -15.10 68.80
CA TRP A 2 -22.57 -15.16 69.86
C TRP A 2 -23.91 -14.84 69.17
N LEU A 3 -24.94 -15.67 69.33
CA LEU A 3 -25.99 -15.61 70.37
C LEU A 3 -27.14 -14.63 70.06
N THR A 4 -28.29 -15.22 69.70
CA THR A 4 -29.58 -15.13 70.40
C THR A 4 -29.75 -14.05 71.48
N ARG A 5 -30.94 -13.42 71.55
CA ARG A 5 -31.87 -13.58 72.69
C ARG A 5 -33.23 -12.84 72.53
N TYR A 6 -34.28 -13.60 72.88
CA TYR A 6 -35.48 -13.26 73.68
C TYR A 6 -36.41 -12.15 73.18
N GLY A 7 -37.74 -12.32 73.14
CA GLY A 7 -38.60 -13.28 73.83
C GLY A 7 -39.65 -12.50 74.63
N HIS A 8 -40.93 -12.81 74.44
CA HIS A 8 -41.92 -12.65 75.50
C HIS A 8 -43.10 -13.60 75.29
N LEU A 9 -43.27 -14.48 76.29
CA LEU A 9 -44.45 -15.31 76.49
C LEU A 9 -45.63 -14.45 76.97
N GLY A 10 -46.82 -14.78 76.46
CA GLY A 10 -48.10 -14.52 77.10
C GLY A 10 -49.00 -15.74 76.91
N ARG A 11 -49.19 -16.52 77.98
CA ARG A 11 -50.21 -17.58 78.07
C ARG A 11 -51.61 -16.94 78.11
N TYR A 12 -52.63 -17.62 77.58
CA TYR A 12 -53.89 -18.02 78.24
C TYR A 12 -54.94 -18.46 77.20
N GLY A 13 -55.66 -19.54 77.49
CA GLY A 13 -56.98 -19.83 76.90
C GLY A 13 -57.08 -21.14 76.12
N LEU A 14 -57.42 -22.23 76.81
CA LEU A 14 -58.05 -23.40 76.20
C LEU A 14 -59.42 -23.00 75.65
N GLY A 15 -59.60 -23.13 74.34
CA GLY A 15 -60.88 -22.99 73.66
C GLY A 15 -61.02 -24.10 72.62
N THR A 16 -61.76 -25.15 72.98
CA THR A 16 -62.25 -26.15 72.05
C THR A 16 -63.21 -25.49 71.07
N GLY A 17 -62.86 -25.42 69.78
CA GLY A 17 -63.69 -24.79 68.76
C GLY A 17 -63.39 -25.34 67.38
N SER A 18 -64.25 -26.27 66.94
CA SER A 18 -64.66 -26.56 65.56
C SER A 18 -63.63 -26.44 64.43
N ALA A 19 -63.33 -27.59 63.81
CA ALA A 19 -62.73 -27.70 62.49
C ALA A 19 -63.50 -26.89 61.43
N ILE A 20 -62.80 -25.96 60.77
CA ILE A 20 -63.23 -25.33 59.52
C ILE A 20 -62.49 -26.06 58.38
N PRO A 21 -63.18 -26.61 57.37
CA PRO A 21 -62.51 -27.30 56.28
C PRO A 21 -61.83 -26.25 55.38
N MET A 22 -60.50 -26.24 55.36
CA MET A 22 -59.74 -25.49 54.36
C MET A 22 -60.05 -26.08 52.99
N GLY A 23 -60.84 -25.36 52.20
CA GLY A 23 -61.23 -25.75 50.86
C GLY A 23 -60.01 -25.96 49.95
N ASN A 24 -60.05 -27.08 49.22
CA ASN A 24 -59.12 -27.57 48.19
C ASN A 24 -58.95 -26.65 46.95
N ILE A 25 -58.97 -25.32 47.13
CA ILE A 25 -58.86 -24.36 46.02
C ILE A 25 -57.39 -24.02 45.74
N TRP A 26 -56.53 -23.99 46.75
CA TRP A 26 -55.11 -23.63 46.60
C TRP A 26 -54.27 -24.73 45.94
N MET A 27 -54.57 -26.00 46.21
CA MET A 27 -53.79 -27.14 45.69
C MET A 27 -54.09 -27.47 44.22
N ARG A 28 -55.21 -26.97 43.67
CA ARG A 28 -55.62 -27.16 42.26
C ARG A 28 -55.19 -26.01 41.34
N LYS A 29 -54.78 -24.87 41.90
CA LYS A 29 -54.28 -23.69 41.17
C LYS A 29 -52.75 -23.66 41.05
N LEU A 30 -52.03 -24.35 41.96
CA LEU A 30 -50.56 -24.44 41.96
C LEU A 30 -49.93 -25.01 40.67
N PRO A 31 -50.45 -26.10 40.04
CA PRO A 31 -49.85 -26.62 38.81
C PRO A 31 -50.09 -25.69 37.61
N LEU A 32 -51.17 -24.91 37.64
CA LEU A 32 -51.51 -23.97 36.56
C LEU A 32 -50.62 -22.71 36.60
N VAL A 33 -50.25 -22.25 37.79
CA VAL A 33 -49.29 -21.15 37.99
C VAL A 33 -47.87 -21.60 37.64
N LEU A 34 -47.47 -22.82 38.00
CA LEU A 34 -46.14 -23.35 37.67
C LEU A 34 -45.96 -23.54 36.15
N LEU A 35 -47.01 -23.96 35.43
CA LEU A 35 -47.02 -24.08 33.97
C LEU A 35 -46.98 -22.71 33.27
N ALA A 36 -47.62 -21.69 33.86
CA ALA A 36 -47.59 -20.32 33.33
C ALA A 36 -46.20 -19.67 33.52
N VAL A 37 -45.52 -19.95 34.63
CA VAL A 37 -44.16 -19.44 34.88
C VAL A 37 -43.14 -20.10 33.95
N THR A 38 -43.23 -21.42 33.68
CA THR A 38 -42.34 -22.08 32.71
C THR A 38 -42.62 -21.67 31.26
N ALA A 39 -43.86 -21.31 30.91
CA ALA A 39 -44.20 -20.79 29.59
C ALA A 39 -43.64 -19.38 29.33
N MET A 40 -43.39 -18.57 30.37
CA MET A 40 -42.83 -17.21 30.22
C MET A 40 -41.29 -17.17 30.25
N SER A 41 -40.62 -18.24 30.67
CA SER A 41 -39.15 -18.32 30.72
C SER A 41 -38.49 -18.63 29.36
N GLY A 42 -39.26 -18.87 28.30
CA GLY A 42 -38.75 -19.36 27.01
C GLY A 42 -38.23 -18.29 26.04
N CYS A 43 -38.46 -17.00 26.29
CA CYS A 43 -38.22 -15.94 25.30
C CYS A 43 -36.89 -15.19 25.45
N THR A 44 -36.05 -15.53 26.44
CA THR A 44 -34.83 -14.74 26.75
C THR A 44 -33.53 -15.30 26.17
N TYR A 45 -33.54 -16.44 25.47
CA TYR A 45 -32.33 -17.11 24.98
C TYR A 45 -32.49 -17.69 23.56
N LEU A 46 -32.98 -16.88 22.61
CA LEU A 46 -32.80 -17.23 21.20
C LEU A 46 -31.35 -16.86 20.80
N PRO A 47 -30.55 -17.81 20.28
CA PRO A 47 -29.24 -17.48 19.74
C PRO A 47 -29.40 -16.51 18.57
N ALA A 48 -28.85 -15.31 18.71
CA ALA A 48 -28.86 -14.30 17.65
C ALA A 48 -27.64 -14.49 16.74
N ALA A 49 -27.84 -14.40 15.43
CA ALA A 49 -26.78 -14.52 14.42
C ALA A 49 -25.86 -13.27 14.32
N GLY A 50 -26.02 -12.29 15.22
CA GLY A 50 -25.30 -11.03 15.24
C GLY A 50 -26.00 -9.98 16.12
N PRO A 51 -25.47 -8.75 16.21
CA PRO A 51 -26.14 -7.64 16.89
C PRO A 51 -27.46 -7.30 16.17
N THR A 52 -28.49 -6.95 16.94
CA THR A 52 -29.77 -6.46 16.38
C THR A 52 -29.61 -5.02 15.90
N ALA A 53 -30.46 -4.58 14.97
CA ALA A 53 -30.48 -3.19 14.51
C ALA A 53 -30.62 -2.19 15.67
N SER A 54 -31.47 -2.51 16.66
CA SER A 54 -31.62 -1.71 17.88
C SER A 54 -30.36 -1.67 18.74
N ALA A 55 -29.57 -2.75 18.79
CA ALA A 55 -28.31 -2.78 19.53
C ALA A 55 -27.23 -1.92 18.85
N ILE A 56 -27.23 -1.86 17.51
CA ILE A 56 -26.34 -0.98 16.74
C ILE A 56 -26.73 0.48 16.95
N GLN A 57 -28.02 0.83 16.82
CA GLN A 57 -28.52 2.18 17.07
C GLN A 57 -28.26 2.67 18.50
N ALA A 58 -28.60 1.85 19.50
CA ALA A 58 -28.34 2.18 20.90
C ALA A 58 -26.85 2.34 21.21
N GLY A 59 -25.97 1.63 20.48
CA GLY A 59 -24.51 1.74 20.58
C GLY A 59 -23.97 3.07 20.05
N ALA A 60 -24.64 3.68 19.06
CA ALA A 60 -24.30 5.00 18.54
C ALA A 60 -24.74 6.14 19.49
N GLU A 61 -25.80 5.93 20.26
CA GLU A 61 -26.43 6.94 21.12
C GLU A 61 -25.90 6.98 22.58
N VAL A 62 -24.87 6.21 22.94
CA VAL A 62 -24.41 6.14 24.34
C VAL A 62 -23.75 7.46 24.79
N ALA A 63 -24.55 8.33 25.42
CA ALA A 63 -24.07 9.35 26.33
C ALA A 63 -23.56 8.67 27.61
N THR A 64 -22.27 8.84 27.93
CA THR A 64 -21.75 8.41 29.24
C THR A 64 -22.39 9.26 30.34
N ALA A 65 -22.64 8.67 31.51
CA ALA A 65 -23.23 9.36 32.67
C ALA A 65 -22.38 10.54 33.20
N ASP A 66 -21.15 10.70 32.70
CA ASP A 66 -20.16 11.68 33.15
C ASP A 66 -19.76 12.70 32.06
N GLY A 67 -20.72 13.14 31.22
CA GLY A 67 -20.57 14.38 30.42
C GLY A 67 -19.46 14.40 29.36
N GLY A 68 -18.82 13.26 29.06
CA GLY A 68 -17.81 13.13 28.01
C GLY A 68 -18.41 12.44 26.78
N ILE A 69 -18.64 13.20 25.71
CA ILE A 69 -19.09 12.65 24.42
C ILE A 69 -17.93 11.82 23.84
N LEU A 70 -18.04 10.50 23.91
CA LEU A 70 -17.28 9.58 23.07
C LEU A 70 -18.30 8.67 22.38
N ALA A 71 -18.98 9.18 21.35
CA ALA A 71 -19.69 8.32 20.41
C ALA A 71 -18.66 7.31 19.87
N ARG A 72 -18.96 6.00 19.97
CA ARG A 72 -18.04 4.97 19.47
C ARG A 72 -17.98 4.97 17.93
N TYR A 73 -19.07 5.41 17.28
CA TYR A 73 -19.22 5.63 15.85
C TYR A 73 -20.49 6.46 15.58
N GLU A 74 -20.60 7.02 14.37
CA GLU A 74 -21.79 7.73 13.87
C GLU A 74 -22.53 6.87 12.85
N ILE A 75 -23.86 6.85 12.92
CA ILE A 75 -24.70 6.15 11.92
C ILE A 75 -25.09 7.14 10.84
N ILE A 76 -24.73 6.82 9.60
CA ILE A 76 -25.04 7.65 8.43
C ILE A 76 -25.95 6.85 7.50
N ASP A 77 -27.13 7.40 7.21
CA ASP A 77 -28.03 6.79 6.23
C ASP A 77 -27.43 6.81 4.84
N VAL A 78 -27.41 5.64 4.18
CA VAL A 78 -26.90 5.49 2.80
C VAL A 78 -27.93 6.06 1.81
N THR A 79 -27.92 7.37 1.65
CA THR A 79 -28.77 8.11 0.71
C THR A 79 -28.07 8.35 -0.64
N PRO A 80 -28.80 8.62 -1.73
CA PRO A 80 -28.18 8.99 -3.01
C PRO A 80 -27.18 10.16 -2.91
N SER A 81 -27.45 11.13 -2.04
CA SER A 81 -26.52 12.25 -1.75
C SER A 81 -25.23 11.79 -1.07
N VAL A 82 -25.31 10.84 -0.13
CA VAL A 82 -24.11 10.26 0.50
C VAL A 82 -23.31 9.45 -0.51
N VAL A 83 -23.99 8.66 -1.36
CA VAL A 83 -23.33 7.91 -2.45
C VAL A 83 -22.63 8.85 -3.43
N GLU A 84 -23.26 9.96 -3.82
CA GLU A 84 -22.64 10.94 -4.72
C GLU A 84 -21.46 11.67 -4.06
N ALA A 85 -21.59 12.03 -2.78
CA ALA A 85 -20.51 12.63 -2.01
C ALA A 85 -19.30 11.67 -1.90
N LEU A 86 -19.55 10.38 -1.65
CA LEU A 86 -18.52 9.34 -1.62
C LEU A 86 -17.90 9.09 -3.00
N ARG A 87 -18.70 9.16 -4.08
CA ARG A 87 -18.20 9.06 -5.46
C ARG A 87 -17.30 10.26 -5.84
N GLY A 88 -17.58 11.43 -5.27
CA GLY A 88 -16.78 12.63 -5.45
C GLY A 88 -15.41 12.57 -4.76
N ARG A 89 -15.15 11.57 -3.90
CA ARG A 89 -13.82 11.34 -3.33
C ARG A 89 -12.90 10.84 -4.47
N PRO A 90 -11.87 11.61 -4.87
CA PRO A 90 -10.97 11.15 -5.91
C PRO A 90 -10.29 9.86 -5.43
N LEU A 91 -10.30 8.84 -6.29
CA LEU A 91 -9.47 7.66 -6.08
C LEU A 91 -8.00 8.10 -6.00
N ASP A 92 -7.20 7.37 -5.23
CA ASP A 92 -5.77 7.61 -5.22
C ASP A 92 -5.23 7.52 -6.65
N SER A 93 -4.42 8.52 -7.03
CA SER A 93 -3.91 8.67 -8.39
C SER A 93 -2.46 9.08 -8.34
N LEU A 94 -1.59 8.30 -8.96
CA LEU A 94 -0.17 8.64 -9.10
C LEU A 94 -0.01 9.91 -9.90
N LEU A 95 -0.87 10.09 -10.92
CA LEU A 95 -0.87 11.28 -11.73
C LEU A 95 -1.13 12.55 -10.91
N ALA A 96 -2.19 12.53 -10.12
CA ALA A 96 -2.58 13.66 -9.28
C ALA A 96 -1.55 13.92 -8.18
N SER A 97 -0.97 12.87 -7.60
CA SER A 97 0.03 13.00 -6.53
C SER A 97 1.37 13.58 -7.00
N PHE A 98 1.81 13.28 -8.23
CA PHE A 98 3.13 13.68 -8.71
C PHE A 98 3.14 14.81 -9.74
N GLY A 99 2.04 15.06 -10.44
CA GLY A 99 1.76 16.24 -11.26
C GLY A 99 2.63 16.45 -12.52
N ASP A 100 3.88 15.98 -12.56
CA ASP A 100 4.78 16.13 -13.72
C ASP A 100 4.79 14.85 -14.58
N HIS A 101 4.30 15.02 -15.80
CA HIS A 101 4.00 13.94 -16.75
C HIS A 101 5.05 13.80 -17.85
N ARG A 102 6.06 14.67 -17.84
CA ARG A 102 7.09 14.66 -18.87
C ARG A 102 8.05 13.49 -18.61
N PRO A 103 8.66 12.93 -19.68
CA PRO A 103 9.80 12.04 -19.53
C PRO A 103 10.85 12.65 -18.60
N SER A 104 11.57 11.80 -17.88
CA SER A 104 12.73 12.25 -17.09
C SER A 104 13.67 13.06 -17.98
N SER A 105 14.31 14.09 -17.40
CA SER A 105 15.33 14.86 -18.10
C SER A 105 16.39 13.93 -18.68
N GLU A 106 16.95 14.31 -19.83
CA GLU A 106 18.04 13.60 -20.50
C GLU A 106 19.09 13.14 -19.45
N PRO A 107 19.50 11.86 -19.45
CA PRO A 107 20.38 11.34 -18.41
C PRO A 107 21.68 12.14 -18.31
N VAL A 108 21.95 12.64 -17.12
CA VAL A 108 23.22 13.31 -16.79
C VAL A 108 24.07 12.40 -15.93
N ILE A 109 25.38 12.52 -16.09
CA ILE A 109 26.34 11.83 -15.25
C ILE A 109 26.20 12.37 -13.82
N GLY A 110 26.08 11.50 -12.83
CA GLY A 110 25.99 11.85 -11.43
C GLY A 110 27.16 11.32 -10.60
N ILE A 111 27.21 11.76 -9.34
CA ILE A 111 28.22 11.31 -8.38
C ILE A 111 28.02 9.82 -8.10
N GLY A 112 29.13 9.07 -8.11
CA GLY A 112 29.12 7.61 -7.91
C GLY A 112 28.85 6.80 -9.19
N ASP A 113 28.48 7.42 -10.31
CA ASP A 113 28.44 6.73 -11.59
C ASP A 113 29.83 6.23 -11.96
N MET A 114 29.89 5.13 -12.69
CA MET A 114 31.13 4.66 -13.27
C MET A 114 31.21 5.07 -14.74
N VAL A 115 32.33 5.67 -15.11
CA VAL A 115 32.55 6.24 -16.43
C VAL A 115 33.85 5.67 -17.00
N SER A 116 33.82 5.29 -18.28
CA SER A 116 35.01 5.03 -19.09
C SER A 116 35.14 6.08 -20.18
N VAL A 117 36.39 6.35 -20.57
CA VAL A 117 36.70 7.34 -21.61
C VAL A 117 37.61 6.69 -22.64
N SER A 118 37.17 6.67 -23.88
CA SER A 118 37.99 6.25 -25.01
C SER A 118 38.47 7.47 -25.77
N VAL A 119 39.77 7.54 -26.03
CA VAL A 119 40.41 8.65 -26.74
C VAL A 119 41.09 8.11 -27.99
N TRP A 120 40.83 8.72 -29.13
CA TRP A 120 41.51 8.46 -30.40
C TRP A 120 42.29 9.69 -30.83
N GLU A 121 43.43 9.47 -31.49
CA GLU A 121 44.24 10.54 -32.08
C GLU A 121 44.48 10.29 -33.58
N ALA A 122 44.57 11.38 -34.34
CA ALA A 122 44.94 11.33 -35.74
C ALA A 122 46.47 11.34 -35.90
N GLY A 123 47.05 10.24 -36.36
CA GLY A 123 48.47 10.15 -36.70
C GLY A 123 49.26 9.11 -35.89
N SER A 124 50.48 8.83 -36.34
CA SER A 124 51.43 7.93 -35.66
C SER A 124 52.26 8.70 -34.63
N GLY A 125 52.41 8.17 -33.42
CA GLY A 125 53.25 8.74 -32.35
C GLY A 125 52.56 9.73 -31.41
N GLY A 126 51.22 9.78 -31.39
CA GLY A 126 50.45 10.61 -30.46
C GLY A 126 50.54 10.18 -28.99
N LEU A 127 50.07 11.04 -28.09
CA LEU A 127 50.15 10.89 -26.63
C LEU A 127 49.46 9.63 -26.10
N PHE A 128 48.45 9.16 -26.83
CA PHE A 128 47.62 8.00 -26.54
C PHE A 128 47.92 6.82 -27.48
N SER A 129 49.03 6.89 -28.22
CA SER A 129 49.54 5.74 -28.95
C SER A 129 50.29 4.79 -28.02
N GLY A 130 49.86 3.53 -27.96
CA GLY A 130 50.59 2.48 -27.21
C GLY A 130 52.03 2.30 -27.71
N PRO A 131 52.89 1.57 -26.95
CA PRO A 131 54.32 1.45 -27.25
C PRO A 131 54.57 1.07 -28.71
N LEU A 132 55.52 1.76 -29.35
CA LEU A 132 55.97 1.42 -30.70
C LEU A 132 56.60 0.03 -30.67
N VAL A 133 55.86 -1.00 -31.11
CA VAL A 133 56.46 -2.29 -31.43
C VAL A 133 57.28 -2.07 -32.69
N ALA A 134 58.61 -2.12 -32.54
CA ALA A 134 59.60 -1.69 -33.54
C ALA A 134 59.52 -2.40 -34.91
N ASP A 135 58.68 -3.44 -35.04
CA ASP A 135 58.59 -4.29 -36.22
C ASP A 135 57.19 -4.33 -36.88
N ARG A 136 56.30 -3.40 -36.51
CA ARG A 136 55.00 -3.23 -37.18
C ARG A 136 54.71 -1.76 -37.47
N PHE A 137 54.74 -1.39 -38.75
CA PHE A 137 54.21 -0.12 -39.23
C PHE A 137 52.69 -0.13 -39.06
N SER A 138 52.19 0.53 -38.02
CA SER A 138 50.75 0.70 -37.79
C SER A 138 50.33 2.06 -38.36
N ALA A 139 49.94 2.05 -39.63
CA ALA A 139 49.27 3.17 -40.29
C ALA A 139 47.80 3.19 -39.89
N GLY A 140 47.47 3.84 -38.79
CA GLY A 140 46.08 3.96 -38.35
C GLY A 140 45.94 4.75 -37.06
N SER A 141 44.82 5.44 -36.91
CA SER A 141 44.36 6.07 -35.69
C SER A 141 44.51 5.12 -34.50
N LYS A 142 45.30 5.51 -33.50
CA LYS A 142 45.51 4.71 -32.28
C LYS A 142 44.60 5.22 -31.18
N SER A 143 44.08 4.30 -30.38
CA SER A 143 43.12 4.58 -29.31
C SER A 143 43.66 4.19 -27.95
N ALA A 144 43.42 5.02 -26.94
CA ALA A 144 43.60 4.66 -25.54
C ALA A 144 42.24 4.52 -24.85
N LEU A 145 42.07 3.45 -24.08
CA LEU A 145 40.97 3.31 -23.15
C LEU A 145 41.44 3.74 -21.76
N ILE A 146 40.84 4.80 -21.24
CA ILE A 146 40.96 5.16 -19.83
C ILE A 146 40.01 4.22 -19.08
N PRO A 147 40.52 3.41 -18.14
CA PRO A 147 39.72 2.44 -17.42
C PRO A 147 38.53 3.07 -16.72
N GLU A 148 37.53 2.23 -16.48
CA GLU A 148 36.34 2.60 -15.73
C GLU A 148 36.73 3.15 -14.35
N GLN A 149 36.21 4.32 -14.00
CA GLN A 149 36.45 4.97 -12.72
C GLN A 149 35.17 5.60 -12.16
N PRO A 150 35.02 5.68 -10.83
CA PRO A 150 33.88 6.34 -10.21
C PRO A 150 33.98 7.86 -10.35
N VAL A 151 32.84 8.50 -10.60
CA VAL A 151 32.70 9.95 -10.45
C VAL A 151 32.83 10.29 -8.97
N GLY A 152 33.88 11.04 -8.63
CA GLY A 152 34.21 11.39 -7.25
C GLY A 152 33.12 12.25 -6.59
N ARG A 153 33.20 12.41 -5.27
CA ARG A 153 32.31 13.32 -4.50
C ARG A 153 32.45 14.78 -4.92
N ASP A 154 33.61 15.14 -5.47
CA ASP A 154 33.84 16.45 -6.09
C ASP A 154 33.17 16.57 -7.48
N GLY A 155 32.52 15.51 -7.97
CA GLY A 155 31.84 15.49 -9.26
C GLY A 155 32.78 15.36 -10.46
N ALA A 156 34.02 14.91 -10.26
CA ALA A 156 35.03 14.83 -11.32
C ALA A 156 35.56 13.41 -11.57
N ILE A 157 36.14 13.22 -12.76
CA ILE A 157 36.97 12.06 -13.13
C ILE A 157 38.39 12.54 -13.48
N SER A 158 39.36 11.63 -13.43
CA SER A 158 40.74 11.89 -13.82
C SER A 158 41.00 11.42 -15.24
N VAL A 159 41.47 12.32 -16.10
CA VAL A 159 41.84 12.04 -17.49
C VAL A 159 43.33 12.38 -17.63
N PRO A 160 44.20 11.43 -18.03
CA PRO A 160 45.62 11.72 -18.24
C PRO A 160 45.82 12.92 -19.18
N TYR A 161 46.72 13.83 -18.79
CA TYR A 161 47.06 15.08 -19.51
C TYR A 161 45.96 16.16 -19.57
N ALA A 162 44.69 15.80 -19.41
CA ALA A 162 43.57 16.73 -19.23
C ALA A 162 43.28 17.05 -17.74
N GLY A 163 43.83 16.27 -16.80
CA GLY A 163 43.69 16.52 -15.37
C GLY A 163 42.35 16.07 -14.78
N ARG A 164 41.82 16.82 -13.80
CA ARG A 164 40.52 16.53 -13.17
C ARG A 164 39.40 17.26 -13.93
N ILE A 165 38.47 16.49 -14.47
CA ILE A 165 37.38 17.00 -15.32
C ILE A 165 36.05 16.88 -14.58
N LYS A 166 35.33 18.00 -14.41
CA LYS A 166 33.99 18.02 -13.77
C LYS A 166 32.94 17.45 -14.71
N VAL A 167 32.33 16.33 -14.32
CA VAL A 167 31.36 15.59 -15.14
C VAL A 167 29.97 15.51 -14.50
N ALA A 168 29.86 15.66 -13.18
CA ALA A 168 28.57 15.59 -12.50
C ALA A 168 27.62 16.70 -13.00
N GLY A 169 26.38 16.32 -13.32
CA GLY A 169 25.35 17.21 -13.88
C GLY A 169 25.50 17.50 -15.37
N ARG A 170 26.46 16.88 -16.07
CA ARG A 170 26.67 17.06 -17.52
C ARG A 170 26.23 15.83 -18.30
N ARG A 171 25.86 16.05 -19.57
CA ARG A 171 25.64 14.95 -20.52
C ARG A 171 26.99 14.42 -21.01
N THR A 172 27.00 13.17 -21.47
CA THR A 172 28.22 12.53 -22.00
C THR A 172 28.83 13.36 -23.14
N GLN A 173 28.00 13.89 -24.04
CA GLN A 173 28.43 14.74 -25.16
C GLN A 173 29.12 16.03 -24.69
N ASP A 174 28.58 16.68 -23.65
CA ASP A 174 29.17 17.91 -23.09
C ASP A 174 30.53 17.61 -22.44
N VAL A 175 30.68 16.42 -21.83
CA VAL A 175 31.95 15.95 -21.26
C VAL A 175 32.95 15.57 -22.35
N GLN A 176 32.50 14.96 -23.45
CA GLN A 176 33.37 14.64 -24.60
C GLN A 176 34.03 15.91 -25.14
N ALA A 177 33.23 16.93 -25.46
CA ALA A 177 33.73 18.22 -25.93
C ALA A 177 34.67 18.89 -24.91
N LEU A 178 34.37 18.79 -23.61
CA LEU A 178 35.23 19.32 -22.56
C LEU A 178 36.60 18.62 -22.54
N ILE A 179 36.64 17.29 -22.64
CA ILE A 179 37.90 16.53 -22.64
C ILE A 179 38.69 16.81 -23.93
N GLU A 180 38.04 16.89 -25.09
CA GLU A 180 38.69 17.24 -26.36
C GLU A 180 39.37 18.61 -26.27
N ASN A 181 38.69 19.60 -25.70
CA ASN A 181 39.25 20.94 -25.48
C ASN A 181 40.45 20.91 -24.52
N GLU A 182 40.38 20.14 -23.44
CA GLU A 182 41.49 20.03 -22.46
C GLU A 182 42.70 19.25 -22.99
N LEU A 183 42.48 18.38 -23.98
CA LEU A 183 43.54 17.67 -24.71
C LEU A 183 44.04 18.46 -25.94
N ALA A 184 43.37 19.53 -26.34
CA ALA A 184 43.80 20.36 -27.46
C ALA A 184 45.22 20.93 -27.22
N GLY A 185 46.09 20.80 -28.22
CA GLY A 185 47.50 21.19 -28.12
C GLY A 185 48.40 20.22 -27.35
N LYS A 186 47.83 19.18 -26.71
CA LYS A 186 48.57 18.09 -26.06
C LYS A 186 48.49 16.79 -26.86
N ALA A 187 47.32 16.55 -27.47
CA ALA A 187 47.00 15.42 -28.33
C ALA A 187 46.81 15.88 -29.78
N ILE A 188 47.07 14.99 -30.75
CA ILE A 188 46.91 15.31 -32.18
C ILE A 188 45.47 15.00 -32.60
N GLN A 189 44.68 16.07 -32.80
CA GLN A 189 43.26 16.00 -33.18
C GLN A 189 42.49 14.94 -32.36
N PRO A 190 42.40 15.11 -31.04
CA PRO A 190 41.75 14.12 -30.18
C PRO A 190 40.27 13.98 -30.55
N GLN A 191 39.78 12.75 -30.50
CA GLN A 191 38.36 12.40 -30.54
C GLN A 191 38.04 11.60 -29.28
N VAL A 192 36.99 11.97 -28.57
CA VAL A 192 36.68 11.38 -27.27
C VAL A 192 35.28 10.79 -27.27
N LEU A 193 35.15 9.58 -26.73
CA LEU A 193 33.87 8.96 -26.38
C LEU A 193 33.82 8.75 -24.87
N VAL A 194 32.74 9.23 -24.24
CA VAL A 194 32.48 9.05 -22.82
C VAL A 194 31.31 8.11 -22.66
N SER A 195 31.52 7.00 -21.96
CA SER A 195 30.51 5.98 -21.72
C SER A 195 30.24 5.84 -20.23
N VAL A 196 28.97 5.91 -19.83
CA VAL A 196 28.55 5.60 -18.46
C VAL A 196 28.29 4.10 -18.38
N THR A 197 29.21 3.36 -17.77
CA THR A 197 29.15 1.90 -17.68
C THR A 197 28.21 1.44 -16.57
N ARG A 198 28.13 2.21 -15.47
CA ARG A 198 27.20 1.95 -14.35
C ARG A 198 26.54 3.26 -13.91
N PRO A 199 25.35 3.59 -14.43
CA PRO A 199 24.61 4.82 -14.09
C PRO A 199 23.85 4.64 -12.77
N ILE A 200 24.57 4.64 -11.65
CA ILE A 200 24.01 4.45 -10.31
C ILE A 200 23.11 5.63 -9.93
N SER A 201 23.49 6.85 -10.32
CA SER A 201 22.80 8.09 -10.01
C SER A 201 21.46 8.24 -10.73
N GLN A 202 21.34 7.63 -11.92
CA GLN A 202 20.14 7.66 -12.77
C GLN A 202 19.36 6.35 -12.66
N ALA A 203 19.08 5.90 -11.43
CA ALA A 203 18.44 4.62 -11.19
C ALA A 203 17.27 4.71 -10.22
N VAL A 204 16.33 3.78 -10.37
CA VAL A 204 15.18 3.57 -9.50
C VAL A 204 15.40 2.34 -8.63
N THR A 205 14.79 2.34 -7.44
CA THR A 205 14.79 1.16 -6.58
C THR A 205 13.46 0.46 -6.70
N VAL A 206 13.46 -0.81 -7.07
CA VAL A 206 12.24 -1.64 -7.14
C VAL A 206 12.29 -2.69 -6.05
N THR A 207 11.24 -2.81 -5.25
CA THR A 207 11.14 -3.77 -4.14
C THR A 207 9.75 -4.36 -4.02
N GLY A 208 9.61 -5.36 -3.14
CA GLY A 208 8.32 -5.95 -2.77
C GLY A 208 8.01 -7.24 -3.52
N GLU A 209 6.71 -7.55 -3.63
CA GLU A 209 6.21 -8.78 -4.25
C GLU A 209 6.61 -8.86 -5.74
N GLY A 210 7.29 -9.93 -6.12
CA GLY A 210 7.71 -10.20 -7.49
C GLY A 210 9.07 -9.65 -7.90
N ALA A 211 9.52 -8.54 -7.30
CA ALA A 211 10.85 -7.99 -7.54
C ALA A 211 11.86 -8.53 -6.51
N ALA A 212 12.89 -9.25 -6.96
CA ALA A 212 14.07 -9.49 -6.13
C ALA A 212 14.77 -8.13 -5.97
N GLY A 213 14.46 -7.42 -4.88
CA GLY A 213 14.76 -5.99 -4.69
C GLY A 213 16.03 -5.53 -5.42
N ALA A 214 15.86 -4.63 -6.40
CA ALA A 214 16.91 -4.28 -7.34
C ALA A 214 16.95 -2.78 -7.58
N ARG A 215 18.16 -2.27 -7.85
CA ARG A 215 18.37 -0.91 -8.36
C ARG A 215 18.49 -1.01 -9.88
N LEU A 216 17.52 -0.44 -10.59
CA LEU A 216 17.44 -0.48 -12.04
C LEU A 216 17.83 0.88 -12.64
N PRO A 217 18.83 0.93 -13.53
CA PRO A 217 19.15 2.16 -14.23
C PRO A 217 18.02 2.54 -15.19
N LEU A 218 17.70 3.83 -15.23
CA LEU A 218 16.71 4.38 -16.16
C LEU A 218 17.31 4.54 -17.56
N SER A 219 16.53 4.22 -18.58
CA SER A 219 16.90 4.42 -19.97
C SER A 219 16.86 5.89 -20.37
N GLY A 220 17.61 6.25 -21.42
CA GLY A 220 17.58 7.59 -22.01
C GLY A 220 16.28 7.94 -22.73
N HIS A 221 15.40 6.96 -22.97
CA HIS A 221 14.06 7.19 -23.53
C HIS A 221 13.07 7.66 -22.44
N GLY A 222 13.38 7.41 -21.17
CA GLY A 222 12.49 7.61 -20.05
C GLY A 222 11.58 6.40 -19.85
N ASP A 223 11.72 5.76 -18.70
CA ASP A 223 10.96 4.56 -18.36
C ASP A 223 9.76 4.90 -17.50
N ARG A 224 8.65 4.20 -17.75
CA ARG A 224 7.43 4.28 -16.93
C ARG A 224 7.39 3.16 -15.90
N ILE A 225 6.40 3.23 -15.02
CA ILE A 225 6.18 2.24 -13.97
C ILE A 225 6.11 0.82 -14.54
N LEU A 226 5.31 0.59 -15.58
CA LEU A 226 5.16 -0.75 -16.16
C LEU A 226 6.45 -1.26 -16.84
N ASP A 227 7.25 -0.37 -17.44
CA ASP A 227 8.53 -0.73 -18.07
C ASP A 227 9.52 -1.22 -16.99
N VAL A 228 9.59 -0.50 -15.87
CA VAL A 228 10.44 -0.84 -14.73
C VAL A 228 9.97 -2.09 -14.01
N ILE A 229 8.65 -2.29 -13.85
CA ILE A 229 8.11 -3.54 -13.30
C ILE A 229 8.49 -4.72 -14.20
N ALA A 230 8.35 -4.58 -15.51
CA ALA A 230 8.73 -5.63 -16.46
C ALA A 230 10.24 -5.93 -16.39
N ALA A 231 11.09 -4.90 -16.36
CA ALA A 231 12.53 -5.02 -16.22
C ALA A 231 12.97 -5.65 -14.88
N ALA A 232 12.18 -5.45 -13.82
CA ALA A 232 12.40 -6.06 -12.50
C ALA A 232 11.97 -7.54 -12.42
N GLY A 233 11.45 -8.12 -13.50
CA GLY A 233 10.97 -9.51 -13.55
C GLY A 233 9.45 -9.67 -13.44
N GLY A 234 8.69 -8.55 -13.51
CA GLY A 234 7.24 -8.54 -13.51
C GLY A 234 6.59 -8.69 -12.13
N ASN A 235 5.26 -8.61 -12.10
CA ASN A 235 4.47 -8.92 -10.91
C ASN A 235 4.26 -10.44 -10.80
N ARG A 236 4.47 -11.00 -9.61
CA ARG A 236 4.23 -12.43 -9.32
C ARG A 236 2.89 -12.67 -8.61
N ALA A 237 2.37 -11.68 -7.91
CA ALA A 237 1.06 -11.75 -7.27
C ALA A 237 -0.06 -11.56 -8.31
N PRO A 238 -1.30 -11.97 -8.00
CA PRO A 238 -2.46 -11.58 -8.77
C PRO A 238 -2.55 -10.05 -8.89
N VAL A 239 -2.71 -9.53 -10.11
CA VAL A 239 -2.76 -8.09 -10.38
C VAL A 239 -3.87 -7.40 -9.57
N ASN A 240 -4.97 -8.11 -9.35
CA ASN A 240 -6.11 -7.68 -8.56
C ASN A 240 -5.91 -7.78 -7.03
N GLU A 241 -4.75 -8.22 -6.55
CA GLU A 241 -4.37 -8.20 -5.12
C GLU A 241 -3.11 -7.33 -4.89
N THR A 242 -2.65 -6.65 -5.93
CA THR A 242 -1.37 -5.94 -5.92
C THR A 242 -1.59 -4.44 -5.98
N PHE A 243 -0.89 -3.72 -5.12
CA PHE A 243 -0.79 -2.27 -5.12
C PHE A 243 0.60 -1.81 -5.56
N VAL A 244 0.63 -0.75 -6.35
CA VAL A 244 1.83 -0.02 -6.71
C VAL A 244 1.98 1.14 -5.74
N ARG A 245 3.03 1.11 -4.94
CA ARG A 245 3.42 2.24 -4.10
C ARG A 245 4.66 2.91 -4.68
N LEU A 246 4.53 4.18 -5.04
CA LEU A 246 5.63 5.01 -5.53
C LEU A 246 5.98 6.04 -4.47
N SER A 247 7.25 6.08 -4.08
CA SER A 247 7.83 7.12 -3.23
C SER A 247 8.81 7.96 -4.02
N ARG A 248 8.56 9.27 -4.11
CA ARG A 248 9.41 10.26 -4.77
C ARG A 248 9.70 11.39 -3.79
N GLY A 249 10.92 11.40 -3.24
CA GLY A 249 11.29 12.31 -2.17
C GLY A 249 10.36 12.13 -0.95
N PRO A 250 9.67 13.20 -0.48
CA PRO A 250 8.78 13.12 0.68
C PRO A 250 7.36 12.62 0.34
N VAL A 251 7.01 12.51 -0.95
CA VAL A 251 5.65 12.15 -1.38
C VAL A 251 5.58 10.67 -1.68
N THR A 252 4.63 9.98 -1.06
CA THR A 252 4.29 8.59 -1.34
C THR A 252 2.84 8.50 -1.78
N ALA A 253 2.58 7.79 -2.88
CA ALA A 253 1.25 7.49 -3.36
C ALA A 253 1.12 6.00 -3.63
N THR A 254 -0.05 5.45 -3.34
CA THR A 254 -0.34 4.02 -3.52
C THR A 254 -1.60 3.90 -4.36
N VAL A 255 -1.56 3.08 -5.40
CA VAL A 255 -2.73 2.81 -6.23
C VAL A 255 -2.81 1.31 -6.56
N PRO A 256 -3.99 0.77 -6.84
CA PRO A 256 -4.12 -0.59 -7.36
C PRO A 256 -3.32 -0.77 -8.65
N LEU A 257 -2.62 -1.90 -8.82
CA LEU A 257 -1.92 -2.21 -10.06
C LEU A 257 -2.91 -2.31 -11.24
N THR A 258 -4.14 -2.77 -11.00
CA THR A 258 -5.23 -2.75 -11.99
C THR A 258 -5.47 -1.35 -12.55
N THR A 259 -5.42 -0.30 -11.73
CA THR A 259 -5.56 1.10 -12.15
C THR A 259 -4.42 1.51 -13.09
N VAL A 260 -3.17 1.15 -12.76
CA VAL A 260 -2.00 1.47 -13.61
C VAL A 260 -2.05 0.75 -14.95
N VAL A 261 -2.51 -0.51 -14.96
CA VAL A 261 -2.61 -1.33 -16.16
C VAL A 261 -3.77 -0.88 -17.06
N SER A 262 -4.92 -0.53 -16.48
CA SER A 262 -6.13 -0.16 -17.22
C SER A 262 -6.16 1.31 -17.67
N ASN A 263 -5.46 2.20 -16.97
CA ASN A 263 -5.40 3.62 -17.27
C ASN A 263 -3.97 4.07 -17.59
N PRO A 264 -3.63 4.31 -18.88
CA PRO A 264 -2.29 4.75 -19.28
C PRO A 264 -1.83 6.06 -18.63
N ARG A 265 -2.75 6.87 -18.10
CA ARG A 265 -2.41 8.10 -17.39
C ARG A 265 -1.77 7.82 -16.02
N GLU A 266 -2.10 6.69 -15.39
CA GLU A 266 -1.52 6.28 -14.11
C GLU A 266 -0.14 5.61 -14.28
N ASN A 267 0.19 5.15 -15.50
CA ASN A 267 1.52 4.65 -15.85
C ASN A 267 2.50 5.81 -16.10
N ILE A 268 2.84 6.55 -15.04
CA ILE A 268 3.69 7.74 -15.11
C ILE A 268 5.18 7.41 -15.29
N TYR A 269 5.96 8.40 -15.74
CA TYR A 269 7.42 8.29 -15.84
C TYR A 269 8.07 8.25 -14.45
N LEU A 270 9.05 7.36 -14.32
CA LEU A 270 9.89 7.27 -13.14
C LEU A 270 11.09 8.21 -13.24
N ARG A 271 11.62 8.58 -12.08
CA ARG A 271 12.72 9.53 -11.93
C ARG A 271 13.85 8.92 -11.10
N PRO A 272 15.07 9.45 -11.24
CA PRO A 272 16.19 9.04 -10.40
C PRO A 272 15.83 9.12 -8.92
N ASN A 273 16.19 8.06 -8.18
CA ASN A 273 15.91 7.88 -6.74
C ASN A 273 14.45 7.63 -6.37
N ASP A 274 13.54 7.43 -7.33
CA ASP A 274 12.22 6.89 -7.01
C ASP A 274 12.35 5.49 -6.39
N VAL A 275 11.49 5.21 -5.42
CA VAL A 275 11.32 3.87 -4.84
C VAL A 275 9.96 3.35 -5.22
N LEU A 276 9.95 2.31 -6.05
CA LEU A 276 8.76 1.58 -6.48
C LEU A 276 8.63 0.31 -5.65
N THR A 277 7.54 0.17 -4.91
CA THR A 277 7.23 -1.03 -4.14
C THR A 277 5.96 -1.67 -4.65
N LEU A 278 6.04 -2.96 -5.00
CA LEU A 278 4.87 -3.80 -5.24
C LEU A 278 4.44 -4.42 -3.92
N VAL A 279 3.22 -4.13 -3.49
CA VAL A 279 2.67 -4.63 -2.23
C VAL A 279 1.52 -5.56 -2.56
N ARG A 280 1.61 -6.82 -2.15
CA ARG A 280 0.45 -7.70 -2.16
C ARG A 280 -0.35 -7.47 -0.89
N ASP A 281 -1.58 -7.00 -1.05
CA ASP A 281 -2.50 -6.75 0.04
C ASP A 281 -3.88 -7.29 -0.35
N PRO A 282 -4.15 -8.59 -0.12
CA PRO A 282 -5.45 -9.17 -0.42
C PRO A 282 -6.47 -8.59 0.54
N GLN A 283 -7.47 -7.88 0.01
CA GLN A 283 -8.46 -7.21 0.83
C GLN A 283 -9.65 -8.14 1.12
N THR A 284 -10.16 -8.09 2.34
CA THR A 284 -11.30 -8.92 2.78
C THR A 284 -12.36 -8.07 3.46
N PHE A 285 -13.62 -8.49 3.37
CA PHE A 285 -14.69 -7.97 4.20
C PHE A 285 -15.36 -9.13 4.94
N ILE A 286 -15.92 -8.83 6.11
CA ILE A 286 -16.59 -9.82 6.95
C ILE A 286 -18.09 -9.59 6.84
N ALA A 287 -18.82 -10.62 6.39
CA ALA A 287 -20.27 -10.62 6.35
C ALA A 287 -20.81 -11.42 7.55
N VAL A 288 -21.56 -10.75 8.43
CA VAL A 288 -22.13 -11.34 9.66
C VAL A 288 -23.58 -10.89 9.83
N GLY A 289 -24.35 -11.63 10.64
CA GLY A 289 -25.76 -11.37 10.86
C GLY A 289 -26.68 -12.39 10.20
N ALA A 290 -27.93 -11.98 9.95
CA ALA A 290 -28.97 -12.81 9.34
C ALA A 290 -28.78 -12.97 7.81
N LEU A 291 -27.63 -13.47 7.41
CA LEU A 291 -27.24 -13.71 6.02
C LEU A 291 -27.33 -15.20 5.68
N GLY A 292 -27.39 -15.53 4.39
CA GLY A 292 -27.33 -16.92 3.94
C GLY A 292 -26.02 -17.64 4.28
N ASN A 293 -24.91 -16.89 4.45
CA ASN A 293 -23.66 -17.41 5.01
C ASN A 293 -22.89 -16.29 5.73
N SER A 294 -22.53 -16.50 7.00
CA SER A 294 -21.61 -15.60 7.71
C SER A 294 -20.17 -16.02 7.40
N THR A 295 -19.42 -15.16 6.72
CA THR A 295 -18.10 -15.54 6.21
C THR A 295 -17.23 -14.32 5.89
N GLU A 296 -15.91 -14.53 5.92
CA GLU A 296 -14.93 -13.58 5.41
C GLU A 296 -14.77 -13.78 3.91
N LEU A 297 -14.92 -12.71 3.14
CA LEU A 297 -14.93 -12.75 1.68
C LEU A 297 -13.81 -11.87 1.13
N PRO A 298 -12.91 -12.42 0.29
CA PRO A 298 -11.92 -11.63 -0.39
C PRO A 298 -12.55 -10.78 -1.50
N PHE A 299 -11.98 -9.60 -1.70
CA PHE A 299 -12.26 -8.71 -2.81
C PHE A 299 -10.97 -8.16 -3.43
N GLN A 300 -11.13 -7.59 -4.61
CA GLN A 300 -10.02 -7.15 -5.45
C GLN A 300 -9.56 -5.75 -5.05
N ALA A 301 -8.36 -5.35 -5.46
CA ALA A 301 -7.75 -4.06 -5.14
C ALA A 301 -8.52 -2.86 -5.71
N ASP A 302 -9.37 -3.07 -6.73
CA ASP A 302 -10.31 -2.08 -7.29
C ASP A 302 -11.63 -1.98 -6.49
N GLY A 303 -11.81 -2.81 -5.46
CA GLY A 303 -12.95 -2.77 -4.54
C GLY A 303 -14.09 -3.73 -4.90
N ILE A 304 -15.20 -3.60 -4.16
CA ILE A 304 -16.45 -4.34 -4.40
C ILE A 304 -17.64 -3.44 -4.08
N THR A 305 -18.74 -3.59 -4.81
CA THR A 305 -20.00 -2.89 -4.48
C THR A 305 -20.75 -3.61 -3.36
N LEU A 306 -21.54 -2.88 -2.57
CA LEU A 306 -22.39 -3.48 -1.53
C LEU A 306 -23.31 -4.58 -2.08
N ALA A 307 -23.86 -4.38 -3.27
CA ALA A 307 -24.70 -5.39 -3.93
C ALA A 307 -23.94 -6.68 -4.25
N GLN A 308 -22.71 -6.57 -4.78
CA GLN A 308 -21.84 -7.73 -5.01
C GLN A 308 -21.43 -8.40 -3.70
N ALA A 309 -21.15 -7.62 -2.65
CA ALA A 309 -20.81 -8.12 -1.33
C ALA A 309 -21.96 -8.96 -0.73
N LEU A 310 -23.19 -8.43 -0.78
CA LEU A 310 -24.40 -9.14 -0.35
C LEU A 310 -24.64 -10.41 -1.18
N ALA A 311 -24.50 -10.34 -2.50
CA ALA A 311 -24.65 -11.50 -3.37
C ALA A 311 -23.63 -12.61 -3.03
N LYS A 312 -22.37 -12.25 -2.79
CA LYS A 312 -21.33 -13.21 -2.35
C LYS A 312 -21.63 -13.81 -0.97
N ALA A 313 -22.26 -13.05 -0.07
CA ALA A 313 -22.72 -13.53 1.23
C ALA A 313 -24.04 -14.35 1.18
N ARG A 314 -24.53 -14.69 -0.03
CA ARG A 314 -25.81 -15.37 -0.30
C ARG A 314 -27.06 -14.57 0.07
N GLY A 315 -26.94 -13.26 0.11
CA GLY A 315 -28.04 -12.35 0.39
C GLY A 315 -28.53 -12.41 1.84
N LEU A 316 -29.55 -11.59 2.09
CA LEU A 316 -30.28 -11.57 3.36
C LEU A 316 -31.14 -12.84 3.47
N SER A 317 -31.28 -13.36 4.68
CA SER A 317 -32.19 -14.48 4.95
C SER A 317 -33.64 -14.01 4.98
N ASP A 318 -34.49 -14.50 4.09
CA ASP A 318 -35.92 -14.14 4.02
C ASP A 318 -36.69 -14.40 5.33
N PHE A 319 -36.22 -15.33 6.16
CA PHE A 319 -36.89 -15.74 7.40
C PHE A 319 -36.35 -15.06 8.67
N ALA A 320 -35.15 -14.48 8.61
CA ALA A 320 -34.44 -14.00 9.80
C ALA A 320 -33.91 -12.57 9.68
N ALA A 321 -33.77 -12.04 8.47
CA ALA A 321 -33.21 -10.72 8.24
C ALA A 321 -34.25 -9.62 8.37
N ASP A 322 -33.83 -8.51 8.96
CA ASP A 322 -34.52 -7.23 8.82
C ASP A 322 -33.88 -6.47 7.64
N PRO A 323 -34.58 -6.28 6.50
CA PRO A 323 -34.03 -5.56 5.36
C PRO A 323 -33.73 -4.09 5.66
N ALA A 324 -34.37 -3.49 6.67
CA ALA A 324 -34.06 -2.13 7.12
C ALA A 324 -32.82 -2.06 8.03
N GLY A 325 -32.36 -3.22 8.54
CA GLY A 325 -31.24 -3.35 9.47
C GLY A 325 -29.92 -3.76 8.81
N THR A 326 -29.58 -3.20 7.64
CA THR A 326 -28.32 -3.48 6.93
C THR A 326 -27.28 -2.38 7.22
N PHE A 327 -26.10 -2.77 7.69
CA PHE A 327 -25.02 -1.85 8.08
C PHE A 327 -23.70 -2.22 7.37
N ILE A 328 -22.85 -1.22 7.12
CA ILE A 328 -21.51 -1.35 6.52
C ILE A 328 -20.47 -0.56 7.32
#